data_AF-Q9YD71-F1
#
_entry.id   AF-Q9YD71-F1
#
_cell.length_a   1.000
_cell.length_b   1.000
_cell.length_c   1.000
_cell.angle_alpha   90.00
_cell.angle_beta   90.00
_cell.angle_gamma   90.00
#
_symmetry.space_group_name_H-M   'P 1'
#
loop_
_entity.id
_entity.type
_entity.pdbx_description
1 polymer ?
#
loop_
_entity_poly.entity_id
_entity_poly.type
_entity_poly.pdbx_seq_one_letter_code
_entity_poly.pdbx_strand_id
1 'polypeptide(L)'
;MEPRYALLVGLGLGLGLLESLALSAAGVLVLGLLLYTAIDTVDRLMEALCSRKRLGVNPGCIYLALRSSAARRAGGYVERYGWAGLIVFIAIPLPATGMYSGALAAALLGIRGPRLLASLLLGGYLSLAITAVVGGGVAVVST
;
A
#
# COMPACT_ATOMS: atom_id res chain seq x y z
N MET A 1 -13.45 2.49 -1.81
CA MET A 1 -13.57 1.17 -1.15
C MET A 1 -12.32 0.37 -1.48
N GLU A 2 -11.69 -0.28 -0.51
CA GLU A 2 -10.51 -1.10 -0.80
C GLU A 2 -10.90 -2.31 -1.68
N PRO A 3 -10.04 -2.74 -2.62
CA PRO A 3 -10.37 -3.79 -3.60
C PRO A 3 -10.78 -5.14 -2.98
N ARG A 4 -10.45 -5.37 -1.70
CA ARG A 4 -10.92 -6.51 -0.90
C ARG A 4 -12.44 -6.54 -0.66
N TYR A 5 -13.09 -5.38 -0.54
CA TYR A 5 -14.55 -5.33 -0.31
C TYR A 5 -15.35 -5.64 -1.58
N ALA A 6 -14.76 -5.43 -2.75
CA ALA A 6 -15.40 -5.76 -4.02
C ALA A 6 -15.67 -7.27 -4.16
N LEU A 7 -14.81 -8.12 -3.57
CA LEU A 7 -15.00 -9.57 -3.53
C LEU A 7 -16.21 -9.96 -2.66
N LEU A 8 -16.31 -9.40 -1.45
CA LEU A 8 -17.41 -9.67 -0.53
C LEU A 8 -18.76 -9.15 -1.07
N VAL A 9 -18.76 -7.96 -1.68
CA VAL A 9 -19.96 -7.35 -2.28
C VAL A 9 -20.36 -8.07 -3.57
N GLY A 10 -19.41 -8.49 -4.40
CA GLY A 10 -19.66 -9.23 -5.64
C GLY A 10 -20.30 -10.59 -5.40
N LEU A 11 -19.81 -11.34 -4.40
CA LEU A 11 -20.43 -12.59 -3.95
C LEU A 11 -21.84 -12.37 -3.39
N GLY A 12 -22.05 -11.29 -2.62
CA GLY A 12 -23.38 -10.92 -2.10
C GLY A 12 -24.40 -10.50 -3.19
N LEU A 13 -23.92 -10.11 -4.38
CA LEU A 13 -24.72 -9.73 -5.54
C LEU A 13 -24.93 -10.87 -6.55
N GLY A 14 -24.39 -12.07 -6.29
CA GLY A 14 -24.54 -13.23 -7.18
C GLY A 14 -23.62 -13.24 -8.40
N LEU A 15 -22.55 -12.44 -8.41
CA LEU A 15 -21.52 -12.49 -9.46
C LEU A 15 -20.66 -13.75 -9.32
N GLY A 16 -20.28 -14.34 -10.45
CA GLY A 16 -19.38 -15.50 -10.48
C GLY A 16 -18.02 -15.20 -9.82
N LEU A 17 -17.39 -16.23 -9.26
CA LEU A 17 -16.11 -16.12 -8.55
C LEU A 17 -15.01 -15.47 -9.41
N LEU A 18 -15.02 -15.74 -10.72
CA LEU A 18 -14.05 -15.20 -11.69
C LEU A 18 -14.23 -13.69 -11.93
N GLU A 19 -15.47 -13.20 -12.01
CA GLU A 19 -15.79 -11.78 -12.19
C GLU A 19 -15.33 -10.97 -10.97
N SER A 20 -15.65 -11.47 -9.77
CA SER A 20 -15.27 -10.83 -8.51
C SER A 20 -13.74 -10.81 -8.32
N LEU A 21 -13.05 -11.88 -8.68
CA LEU A 21 -11.58 -11.94 -8.66
C LEU A 21 -10.96 -10.98 -9.67
N ALA A 22 -11.48 -10.90 -10.89
CA ALA A 22 -10.98 -10.00 -11.93
C ALA A 22 -11.15 -8.52 -11.53
N LEU A 23 -12.31 -8.15 -11.00
CA LEU A 23 -12.60 -6.81 -10.48
C LEU A 23 -11.66 -6.43 -9.33
N SER A 24 -11.46 -7.33 -8.36
CA SER A 24 -10.56 -7.06 -7.24
C SER A 24 -9.09 -6.99 -7.67
N ALA A 25 -8.64 -7.87 -8.57
CA ALA A 25 -7.28 -7.83 -9.12
C ALA A 25 -7.01 -6.53 -9.89
N ALA A 26 -7.95 -6.12 -10.75
CA ALA A 26 -7.88 -4.83 -11.44
C ALA A 26 -7.86 -3.67 -10.44
N GLY A 27 -8.67 -3.74 -9.37
CA GLY A 27 -8.68 -2.76 -8.30
C GLY A 27 -7.34 -2.64 -7.57
N VAL A 28 -6.66 -3.77 -7.26
CA VAL A 28 -5.31 -3.77 -6.68
C VAL A 28 -4.31 -3.10 -7.64
N LEU A 29 -4.35 -3.45 -8.93
CA LEU A 29 -3.45 -2.88 -9.92
C LEU A 29 -3.63 -1.35 -10.04
N VAL A 30 -4.88 -0.91 -10.23
CA VAL A 30 -5.23 0.51 -10.35
C VAL A 30 -4.85 1.27 -9.08
N LEU A 31 -5.21 0.73 -7.91
CA LEU A 31 -4.93 1.39 -6.64
C LEU A 31 -3.41 1.45 -6.35
N GLY A 32 -2.68 0.38 -6.63
CA GLY A 32 -1.23 0.34 -6.48
C GLY A 32 -0.53 1.37 -7.34
N LEU A 33 -0.98 1.52 -8.59
CA LEU A 33 -0.42 2.52 -9.51
C LEU A 33 -0.78 3.95 -9.10
N LEU A 34 -2.01 4.17 -8.65
CA LEU A 34 -2.46 5.46 -8.13
C LEU A 34 -1.64 5.88 -6.90
N LEU A 35 -1.44 4.97 -5.95
CA LEU A 35 -0.65 5.25 -4.75
C LEU A 35 0.83 5.45 -5.06
N TYR A 36 1.39 4.63 -5.95
CA TYR A 36 2.77 4.79 -6.41
C TYR A 36 2.99 6.19 -6.99
N THR A 37 2.13 6.62 -7.91
CA THR A 37 2.25 7.95 -8.54
C THR A 37 1.98 9.08 -7.56
N ALA A 38 1.01 8.93 -6.65
CA ALA A 38 0.72 9.93 -5.63
C ALA A 38 1.91 10.14 -4.68
N ILE A 39 2.47 9.06 -4.11
CA ILE A 39 3.62 9.14 -3.21
C ILE A 39 4.83 9.71 -3.95
N ASP A 40 5.15 9.20 -5.14
CA ASP A 40 6.27 9.68 -5.93
C ASP A 40 6.13 11.15 -6.32
N THR A 41 4.92 11.62 -6.61
CA THR A 41 4.65 13.04 -6.88
C THR A 41 4.84 13.91 -5.65
N VAL A 42 4.28 13.51 -4.50
CA VAL A 42 4.44 14.23 -3.23
C VAL A 42 5.92 14.29 -2.86
N ASP A 43 6.62 13.18 -2.99
CA ASP A 43 8.03 13.05 -2.69
C ASP A 43 8.91 13.98 -3.52
N ARG A 44 8.71 14.02 -4.84
CA ARG A 44 9.41 14.94 -5.74
C ARG A 44 9.05 16.40 -5.46
N LEU A 45 7.77 16.68 -5.19
CA LEU A 45 7.30 18.02 -4.86
C LEU A 45 7.96 18.53 -3.57
N MET A 46 7.98 17.72 -2.52
CA MET A 46 8.55 18.10 -1.23
C MET A 46 10.07 18.26 -1.30
N GLU A 47 10.75 17.45 -2.12
CA GLU A 47 12.19 17.60 -2.39
C GLU A 47 12.48 18.87 -3.19
N ALA A 48 11.68 19.17 -4.22
CA ALA A 48 11.80 20.41 -4.98
C ALA A 48 11.56 21.65 -4.09
N LEU A 49 10.58 21.58 -3.18
CA LEU A 49 10.27 22.64 -2.23
C LEU A 49 11.41 22.85 -1.21
N CYS A 50 12.03 21.78 -0.72
CA CYS A 50 13.16 21.89 0.22
C CYS A 50 14.47 22.31 -0.48
N SER A 51 14.71 21.86 -1.72
CA SER A 51 15.90 22.24 -2.51
C SER A 51 15.90 23.72 -2.91
N ARG A 52 14.74 24.39 -2.88
CA ARG A 52 14.64 25.83 -3.07
C ARG A 52 15.16 26.51 -1.79
N LYS A 53 16.45 26.86 -1.75
CA LYS A 53 17.16 27.58 -0.66
C LYS A 53 16.50 28.95 -0.33
N ARG A 54 15.29 28.95 0.22
CA ARG A 54 14.72 30.09 0.94
C ARG A 54 14.72 29.74 2.42
N LEU A 55 15.50 30.53 3.16
CA LEU A 55 15.67 30.49 4.60
C LEU A 55 14.31 30.70 5.28
N GLY A 56 13.71 29.61 5.77
CA GLY A 56 12.42 29.62 6.45
C GLY A 56 11.86 28.20 6.53
N VAL A 57 11.21 27.87 7.65
CA VAL A 57 10.56 26.57 7.92
C VAL A 57 9.55 26.21 6.81
N ASN A 58 10.04 25.56 5.75
CA ASN A 58 9.24 25.15 4.61
C ASN A 58 8.65 23.75 4.90
N PRO A 59 7.37 23.50 4.61
CA PRO A 59 6.75 22.17 4.76
C PRO A 59 7.57 21.03 4.13
N GLY A 60 8.27 21.28 3.01
CA GLY A 60 9.14 20.29 2.36
C GLY A 60 10.28 19.78 3.26
N CYS A 61 10.97 20.69 3.96
CA CYS A 61 12.06 20.30 4.84
C CYS A 61 11.57 19.69 6.17
N ILE A 62 10.38 20.09 6.64
CA ILE A 62 9.71 19.45 7.78
C ILE A 62 9.35 17.99 7.44
N TYR A 63 8.80 17.75 6.24
CA TYR A 63 8.53 16.39 5.76
C TYR A 63 9.80 15.55 5.67
N LEU A 64 10.89 16.08 5.12
CA LEU A 64 12.18 15.38 5.09
C LEU A 64 12.72 15.09 6.50
N ALA A 65 12.55 16.01 7.45
CA ALA A 65 12.95 15.84 8.83
C ALA A 65 12.13 14.76 9.55
N LEU A 66 10.81 14.73 9.33
CA LEU A 66 9.91 13.68 9.81
C LEU A 66 10.27 12.31 9.22
N ARG A 67 10.42 12.24 7.89
CA ARG A 67 10.85 11.03 7.17
C ARG A 67 12.17 10.49 7.71
N SER A 68 13.19 11.33 7.78
CA SER A 68 14.51 10.90 8.28
C SER A 68 14.48 10.47 9.74
N SER A 69 13.64 11.08 10.58
CA SER A 69 13.48 10.68 11.98
C SER A 69 12.73 9.36 12.13
N ALA A 70 11.68 9.15 11.34
CA ALA A 70 10.95 7.89 11.27
C ALA A 70 11.85 6.76 10.75
N ALA A 71 12.57 7.00 9.66
CA ALA A 71 13.53 6.06 9.10
C ALA A 71 14.67 5.71 10.07
N ARG A 72 15.20 6.67 10.85
CA ARG A 72 16.20 6.40 11.90
C ARG A 72 15.64 5.50 13.01
N ARG A 73 14.44 5.79 13.52
CA ARG A 73 13.80 4.95 14.57
C ARG A 73 13.48 3.55 14.07
N ALA A 74 13.09 3.44 12.80
CA ALA A 74 12.81 2.18 12.16
C ALA A 74 14.06 1.54 11.53
N GLY A 75 15.26 2.12 11.68
CA GLY A 75 16.45 1.80 10.88
C GLY A 75 16.81 0.32 10.89
N GLY A 76 16.89 -0.30 12.08
CA GLY A 76 17.16 -1.73 12.20
C GLY A 76 16.08 -2.63 11.58
N TYR A 77 14.83 -2.16 11.48
CA TYR A 77 13.73 -2.89 10.84
C TYR A 77 13.72 -2.67 9.32
N VAL A 78 14.01 -1.46 8.86
CA VAL A 78 14.12 -1.12 7.42
C VAL A 78 15.31 -1.81 6.78
N GLU A 79 16.44 -1.87 7.49
CA GLU A 79 17.66 -2.49 6.99
C GLU A 79 17.52 -4.02 6.91
N ARG A 80 16.78 -4.62 7.85
CA ARG A 80 16.57 -6.08 7.92
C ARG A 80 15.39 -6.57 7.07
N TYR A 81 14.30 -5.80 7.00
CA TYR A 81 13.06 -6.20 6.33
C TYR A 81 12.66 -5.30 5.16
N GLY A 82 12.99 -4.01 5.19
CA GLY A 82 12.81 -3.07 4.07
C GLY A 82 11.50 -3.23 3.29
N TRP A 83 11.63 -3.50 2.00
CA TRP A 83 10.50 -3.70 1.09
C TRP A 83 9.77 -5.04 1.31
N ALA A 84 10.47 -6.09 1.76
CA ALA A 84 9.86 -7.38 2.08
C ALA A 84 8.94 -7.29 3.32
N GLY A 85 9.37 -6.55 4.35
CA GLY A 85 8.53 -6.25 5.52
C GLY A 85 7.30 -5.43 5.14
N LEU A 86 7.44 -4.52 4.18
CA LEU A 86 6.32 -3.76 3.64
C LEU A 86 5.32 -4.63 2.90
N ILE A 87 5.77 -5.61 2.10
CA ILE A 87 4.90 -6.59 1.44
C ILE A 87 4.08 -7.35 2.48
N VAL A 88 4.74 -7.87 3.53
CA VAL A 88 4.06 -8.61 4.60
C VAL A 88 3.05 -7.72 5.31
N PHE A 89 3.41 -6.47 5.63
CA PHE A 89 2.51 -5.51 6.27
C PHE A 89 1.24 -5.26 5.46
N ILE A 90 1.36 -5.16 4.13
CA ILE A 90 0.21 -4.95 3.24
C ILE A 90 -0.59 -6.24 3.05
N ALA A 91 0.10 -7.39 3.00
CA ALA A 91 -0.51 -8.70 2.79
C ALA A 91 -1.46 -9.10 3.92
N ILE A 92 -1.11 -8.79 5.17
CA ILE A 92 -1.93 -9.14 6.32
C ILE A 92 -3.25 -8.36 6.26
N PRO A 93 -4.41 -9.03 6.19
CA PRO A 93 -5.72 -8.39 6.08
C PRO A 93 -6.23 -7.97 7.48
N LEU A 94 -5.51 -7.10 8.19
CA LEU A 94 -6.04 -6.51 9.42
C LEU A 94 -6.95 -5.31 9.07
N PRO A 95 -8.01 -5.06 9.87
CA PRO A 95 -8.75 -3.81 9.77
C PRO A 95 -7.76 -2.65 10.03
N ALA A 96 -7.66 -1.73 9.07
CA ALA A 96 -6.69 -0.62 8.98
C ALA A 96 -5.30 -0.90 8.35
N THR A 97 -4.93 -2.14 7.99
CA THR A 97 -3.70 -2.41 7.20
C THR A 97 -4.04 -2.66 5.75
N GLY A 98 -3.44 -1.91 4.83
CA GLY A 98 -3.75 -2.03 3.40
C GLY A 98 -2.77 -1.27 2.52
N MET A 99 -3.10 -1.17 1.23
CA MET A 99 -2.25 -0.49 0.25
C MET A 99 -2.07 1.00 0.60
N TYR A 100 -3.11 1.66 1.10
CA TYR A 100 -3.04 3.07 1.52
C TYR A 100 -2.07 3.28 2.68
N SER A 101 -2.22 2.52 3.77
CA SER A 101 -1.33 2.58 4.94
C SER A 101 0.08 2.10 4.60
N GLY A 102 0.21 1.11 3.71
CA GLY A 102 1.49 0.64 3.18
C GLY A 102 2.22 1.70 2.36
N ALA A 103 1.51 2.44 1.49
CA ALA A 103 2.11 3.53 0.72
C ALA A 103 2.61 4.67 1.64
N LEU A 104 1.84 5.01 2.67
CA LEU A 104 2.24 5.96 3.71
C LEU A 104 3.47 5.47 4.49
N ALA A 105 3.46 4.21 4.92
CA ALA A 105 4.62 3.60 5.58
C ALA A 105 5.85 3.66 4.68
N ALA A 106 5.71 3.32 3.40
CA ALA A 106 6.80 3.38 2.43
C ALA A 106 7.38 4.80 2.29
N ALA A 107 6.52 5.82 2.22
CA ALA A 107 6.93 7.22 2.15
C ALA A 107 7.75 7.64 3.39
N LEU A 108 7.32 7.21 4.59
CA LEU A 108 8.02 7.48 5.85
C LEU A 108 9.33 6.70 5.99
N LEU A 109 9.36 5.45 5.51
CA LEU A 109 10.55 4.60 5.53
C LEU A 109 11.52 4.89 4.37
N GLY A 110 11.14 5.78 3.45
CA GLY A 110 11.95 6.15 2.28
C GLY A 110 12.03 5.07 1.20
N ILE A 111 11.09 4.12 1.16
CA ILE A 111 11.00 3.09 0.13
C ILE A 111 10.37 3.71 -1.11
N ARG A 112 11.09 3.71 -2.24
CA ARG A 112 10.70 4.43 -3.46
C ARG A 112 10.88 3.62 -4.73
N GLY A 113 10.37 4.19 -5.83
CA GLY A 113 10.55 3.67 -7.18
C GLY A 113 9.93 2.28 -7.37
N PRO A 114 10.58 1.38 -8.11
CA PRO A 114 9.99 0.08 -8.43
C PRO A 114 9.77 -0.80 -7.19
N ARG A 115 10.53 -0.58 -6.11
CA ARG A 115 10.35 -1.32 -4.84
C ARG A 115 9.05 -0.95 -4.15
N LEU A 116 8.64 0.32 -4.19
CA LEU A 116 7.34 0.77 -3.68
C LEU A 116 6.22 0.10 -4.48
N LEU A 117 6.27 0.20 -5.81
CA LEU A 117 5.24 -0.40 -6.67
C LEU A 117 5.16 -1.92 -6.49
N ALA A 118 6.30 -2.62 -6.48
CA ALA A 118 6.34 -4.05 -6.23
C ALA A 118 5.76 -4.41 -4.86
N SER A 119 6.05 -3.62 -3.82
CA SER A 119 5.51 -3.87 -2.48
C SER A 119 3.99 -3.73 -2.43
N LEU A 120 3.46 -2.68 -3.06
CA LEU A 120 2.02 -2.42 -3.15
C LEU A 120 1.30 -3.53 -3.91
N LEU A 121 1.81 -3.91 -5.09
CA LEU A 121 1.19 -4.93 -5.93
C LEU A 121 1.29 -6.31 -5.29
N LEU A 122 2.48 -6.77 -4.91
CA LEU A 122 2.67 -8.08 -4.30
C LEU A 122 1.91 -8.21 -2.99
N GLY A 123 1.99 -7.21 -2.12
CA GLY A 123 1.24 -7.19 -0.87
C GLY A 123 -0.27 -7.18 -1.11
N GLY A 124 -0.75 -6.36 -2.06
CA GLY A 124 -2.17 -6.29 -2.41
C GLY A 124 -2.72 -7.60 -2.96
N TYR A 125 -1.99 -8.25 -3.87
CA TYR A 125 -2.37 -9.56 -4.41
C TYR A 125 -2.28 -10.69 -3.38
N LEU A 126 -1.28 -10.67 -2.48
CA LEU A 126 -1.24 -11.61 -1.37
C LEU A 126 -2.44 -11.42 -0.43
N SER A 127 -2.77 -10.17 -0.10
CA SER A 127 -3.94 -9.85 0.73
C SER A 127 -5.23 -10.35 0.07
N LEU A 128 -5.32 -10.17 -1.25
CA LEU A 128 -6.43 -10.68 -2.06
C LEU A 128 -6.51 -12.21 -2.00
N ALA A 129 -5.39 -12.91 -2.18
CA ALA A 129 -5.33 -14.37 -2.11
C ALA A 129 -5.73 -14.90 -0.72
N ILE A 130 -5.20 -14.31 0.36
CA ILE A 130 -5.55 -14.69 1.73
C ILE A 130 -7.05 -14.47 1.98
N THR A 131 -7.57 -13.31 1.58
CA THR A 131 -9.00 -12.99 1.73
C THR A 131 -9.88 -13.91 0.88
N ALA A 132 -9.43 -14.31 -0.31
CA ALA A 132 -10.16 -15.25 -1.17
C ALA A 132 -10.17 -16.67 -0.60
N VAL A 133 -9.09 -17.12 0.04
CA VAL A 133 -9.05 -18.43 0.72
C VAL A 133 -9.96 -18.44 1.95
N VAL A 134 -9.87 -17.40 2.80
CA VAL A 134 -10.69 -17.28 4.00
C VAL A 134 -12.17 -17.04 3.65
N GLY A 135 -12.42 -16.16 2.68
CA GLY A 135 -13.74 -15.78 2.17
C GLY A 135 -14.41 -16.86 1.30
N GLY A 136 -13.64 -17.57 0.49
CA GLY A 136 -14.12 -18.70 -0.29
C GLY A 136 -14.52 -19.88 0.60
N GLY A 137 -13.80 -20.10 1.70
CA GLY A 137 -14.17 -21.11 2.70
C GLY A 137 -15.53 -20.83 3.35
N VAL A 138 -15.89 -19.57 3.60
CA VAL A 138 -17.22 -19.22 4.15
C VAL A 138 -18.33 -19.26 3.10
N ALA A 139 -18.03 -18.98 1.82
CA ALA A 139 -19.01 -19.06 0.74
C ALA A 139 -19.42 -20.52 0.44
N VAL A 140 -18.50 -21.48 0.52
CA VAL A 140 -18.77 -22.91 0.30
C VAL A 140 -19.54 -23.55 1.47
N VAL A 141 -19.41 -23.01 2.68
CA VAL A 141 -20.16 -23.47 3.87
C VAL A 141 -21.60 -22.92 3.90
N SER A 142 -21.91 -21.91 3.09
CA SER A 142 -23.22 -21.24 3.06
C SER A 142 -24.17 -21.77 1.97
N THR A 143 -23.77 -22.81 1.22
CA THR A 143 -24.55 -23.50 0.18
C THR A 143 -24.78 -24.95 0.56
#